data_AF-A0A0Q6YRS1-F1
#
_entry.id   AF-A0A0Q6YRS1-F1
#
_cell.length_a   1.000
_cell.length_b   1.000
_cell.length_c   1.000
_cell.angle_alpha   90.00
_cell.angle_beta   90.00
_cell.angle_gamma   90.00
#
_symmetry.space_group_name_H-M   'P 1'
#
loop_
_entity.id
_entity.type
_entity.pdbx_description
1 polymer ?
#
loop_
_entity_poly.entity_id
_entity_poly.type
_entity_poly.pdbx_seq_one_letter_code
_entity_poly.pdbx_strand_id
1 'polypeptide(L)'
;MSGGTDIEDPAALNRAGTGAQEMAGRTRTTGAHPVDETRSASKDFGSGNWDGGLGGALSGLAETWSSQVSALASKCDGLSRQCGGSGLLYQNTETANTQTMRSLSGKPSPFG
;
A
#
# COMPACT_ATOMS: atom_id res chain seq x y z
N MET A 1 -3.91 -18.15 25.39
CA MET A 1 -4.40 -17.69 24.07
C MET A 1 -3.20 -17.56 23.16
N SER A 2 -2.91 -18.58 22.35
CA SER A 2 -1.90 -18.46 21.28
C SER A 2 -2.53 -17.62 20.17
N GLY A 3 -2.14 -16.36 20.09
CA GLY A 3 -2.39 -15.52 18.91
C GLY A 3 -1.50 -16.01 17.78
N GLY A 4 -1.81 -17.19 17.24
CA GLY A 4 -1.15 -17.74 16.07
C GLY A 4 -1.35 -16.77 14.91
N THR A 5 -0.34 -15.96 14.64
CA THR A 5 -0.16 -15.34 13.34
C THR A 5 0.34 -16.40 12.37
N ASP A 6 -0.37 -17.53 12.28
CA ASP A 6 -0.11 -18.51 11.24
C ASP A 6 -0.64 -17.89 9.95
N ILE A 7 0.29 -17.48 9.11
CA ILE A 7 -0.02 -17.03 7.76
C ILE A 7 -0.30 -18.31 6.97
N GLU A 8 -1.57 -18.64 6.87
CA GLU A 8 -2.06 -19.86 6.19
C GLU A 8 -1.75 -19.84 4.68
N ASP A 9 -1.64 -18.65 4.07
CA ASP A 9 -1.32 -18.47 2.65
C ASP A 9 -0.33 -17.31 2.41
N PRO A 10 1.00 -17.58 2.35
CA PRO A 10 2.01 -16.59 1.98
C PRO A 10 1.82 -16.02 0.57
N ALA A 11 1.18 -16.75 -0.34
CA ALA A 11 0.86 -16.24 -1.67
C ALA A 11 -0.27 -15.19 -1.61
N ALA A 12 -1.19 -15.30 -0.64
CA ALA A 12 -2.17 -14.25 -0.38
C ALA A 12 -1.51 -12.93 0.07
N LEU A 13 -0.43 -12.99 0.86
CA LEU A 13 0.33 -11.79 1.22
C LEU A 13 1.00 -11.14 0.02
N ASN A 14 1.63 -11.94 -0.86
CA ASN A 14 2.21 -11.40 -2.08
C ASN A 14 1.14 -10.76 -2.98
N ARG A 15 -0.02 -11.41 -3.16
CA ARG A 15 -1.15 -10.84 -3.90
C ARG A 15 -1.66 -9.54 -3.27
N ALA A 16 -1.80 -9.50 -1.94
CA ALA A 16 -2.19 -8.30 -1.20
C ALA A 16 -1.17 -7.18 -1.36
N GLY A 17 0.13 -7.52 -1.33
CA GLY A 17 1.22 -6.57 -1.53
C GLY A 17 1.20 -5.93 -2.92
N THR A 18 1.02 -6.74 -3.96
CA THR A 18 0.87 -6.28 -5.35
C THR A 18 -0.39 -5.42 -5.50
N GLY A 19 -1.53 -5.87 -4.98
CA GLY A 19 -2.79 -5.12 -5.04
C GLY A 19 -2.71 -3.77 -4.33
N ALA A 20 -2.02 -3.71 -3.18
CA ALA A 20 -1.79 -2.46 -2.48
C ALA A 20 -0.90 -1.49 -3.29
N GLN A 21 0.12 -2.00 -3.98
CA GLN A 21 0.97 -1.18 -4.85
C GLN A 21 0.21 -0.64 -6.06
N GLU A 22 -0.62 -1.47 -6.71
CA GLU A 22 -1.49 -1.04 -7.79
C GLU A 22 -2.49 0.03 -7.33
N MET A 23 -3.07 -0.15 -6.15
CA MET A 23 -3.97 0.83 -5.54
C MET A 23 -3.26 2.15 -5.26
N ALA A 24 -2.02 2.13 -4.75
CA ALA A 24 -1.23 3.35 -4.56
C ALA A 24 -1.03 4.11 -5.89
N GLY A 25 -0.72 3.38 -6.97
CA GLY A 25 -0.61 3.95 -8.32
C GLY A 25 -1.92 4.57 -8.81
N ARG A 26 -3.03 3.83 -8.71
CA ARG A 26 -4.36 4.33 -9.08
C ARG A 26 -4.79 5.54 -8.27
N THR A 27 -4.56 5.52 -6.96
CA THR A 27 -4.86 6.65 -6.07
C THR A 27 -4.13 7.92 -6.51
N ARG A 28 -2.85 7.82 -6.89
CA ARG A 28 -2.10 8.98 -7.42
C ARG A 28 -2.70 9.49 -8.73
N THR A 29 -2.91 8.60 -9.69
CA THR A 29 -3.36 8.98 -11.04
C THR A 29 -4.79 9.53 -11.02
N THR A 30 -5.73 8.78 -10.44
CA THR A 30 -7.13 9.19 -10.35
C THR A 30 -7.31 10.36 -9.39
N GLY A 31 -6.55 10.41 -8.29
CA GLY A 31 -6.61 11.50 -7.32
C GLY A 31 -6.00 12.81 -7.83
N ALA A 32 -5.13 12.80 -8.84
CA ALA A 32 -4.57 14.02 -9.42
C ALA A 32 -5.60 14.78 -10.28
N HIS A 33 -6.49 14.09 -10.99
CA HIS A 33 -7.40 14.71 -11.96
C HIS A 33 -8.33 15.79 -11.34
N PRO A 34 -9.01 15.55 -10.21
CA PRO A 34 -9.84 16.58 -9.58
C PRO A 34 -9.05 17.81 -9.11
N VAL A 35 -7.75 17.67 -8.81
CA VAL A 35 -6.90 18.79 -8.36
C VAL A 35 -6.70 19.80 -9.46
N ASP A 36 -6.43 19.35 -10.68
CA ASP A 36 -6.16 20.24 -11.81
C ASP A 36 -7.40 21.02 -12.21
N GLU A 37 -8.56 20.35 -12.26
CA GLU A 37 -9.86 21.00 -12.51
C GLU A 37 -10.21 21.99 -11.41
N THR A 38 -10.03 21.61 -10.14
CA THR A 38 -10.34 22.48 -8.99
C THR A 38 -9.40 23.70 -8.95
N ARG A 39 -8.12 23.54 -9.29
CA ARG A 39 -7.17 24.66 -9.41
C ARG A 39 -7.48 25.56 -10.60
N SER A 40 -7.95 25.01 -11.72
CA SER A 40 -8.41 25.81 -12.85
C SER A 40 -9.61 26.66 -12.43
N ALA A 41 -10.64 26.05 -11.85
CA ALA A 41 -11.82 26.75 -11.36
C ALA A 41 -11.47 27.79 -10.30
N SER A 42 -10.54 27.48 -9.40
CA SER A 42 -10.06 28.43 -8.38
C SER A 42 -9.51 29.73 -8.98
N LYS A 43 -8.79 29.64 -10.12
CA LYS A 43 -8.27 30.84 -10.82
C LYS A 43 -9.39 31.64 -11.48
N ASP A 44 -10.36 30.96 -12.08
CA ASP A 44 -11.51 31.59 -12.74
C ASP A 44 -12.39 32.35 -11.74
N PHE A 45 -12.55 31.81 -10.53
CA PHE A 45 -13.30 32.45 -9.43
C PHE A 45 -12.45 33.34 -8.52
N GLY A 46 -11.13 33.39 -8.73
CA GLY A 46 -10.18 34.20 -7.97
C GLY A 46 -9.93 35.59 -8.54
N SER A 47 -10.48 35.88 -9.72
CA SER A 47 -10.32 37.18 -10.40
C SER A 47 -11.63 37.62 -11.08
N GLY A 48 -11.78 38.93 -11.37
CA GLY A 48 -12.95 39.48 -12.07
C GLY A 48 -14.09 39.96 -11.16
N ASN A 49 -15.34 39.63 -11.50
CA ASN A 49 -16.59 40.09 -10.85
C ASN A 49 -16.94 39.39 -9.52
N TRP A 50 -16.09 38.47 -9.07
CA TRP A 50 -16.30 37.68 -7.85
C TRP A 50 -15.47 38.26 -6.71
N ASP A 51 -15.92 38.09 -5.46
CA ASP A 51 -15.20 38.60 -4.27
C ASP A 51 -13.87 37.87 -3.98
N GLY A 52 -13.56 36.82 -4.75
CA GLY A 52 -12.36 35.98 -4.63
C GLY A 52 -12.46 34.90 -3.55
N GLY A 53 -13.48 34.90 -2.69
CA GLY A 53 -13.67 33.94 -1.62
C GLY A 53 -13.90 32.51 -2.11
N LEU A 54 -14.69 32.34 -3.18
CA LEU A 54 -14.90 31.05 -3.84
C LEU A 54 -13.60 30.50 -4.44
N GLY A 55 -12.80 31.36 -5.08
CA GLY A 55 -11.48 30.98 -5.59
C GLY A 55 -10.55 30.48 -4.48
N GLY A 56 -10.51 31.18 -3.34
CA GLY A 56 -9.75 30.75 -2.16
C GLY A 56 -10.23 29.42 -1.58
N ALA A 57 -11.54 29.22 -1.46
CA ALA A 57 -12.13 27.98 -0.96
C ALA A 57 -11.78 26.77 -1.87
N LEU A 58 -11.85 26.95 -3.19
CA LEU A 58 -11.46 25.93 -4.17
C LEU A 58 -9.96 25.61 -4.10
N SER A 59 -9.11 26.61 -3.90
CA SER A 59 -7.66 26.40 -3.70
C SER A 59 -7.40 25.53 -2.46
N GLY A 60 -8.01 25.88 -1.33
CA GLY A 60 -7.87 25.11 -0.09
C GLY A 60 -8.43 23.69 -0.18
N LEU A 61 -9.53 23.51 -0.94
CA LEU A 61 -10.07 22.18 -1.25
C LEU A 61 -9.08 21.33 -2.05
N ALA A 62 -8.48 21.91 -3.10
CA ALA A 62 -7.50 21.21 -3.94
C ALA A 62 -6.25 20.80 -3.13
N GLU A 63 -5.77 21.65 -2.23
CA GLU A 63 -4.64 21.35 -1.34
C GLU A 63 -4.97 20.23 -0.35
N THR A 64 -6.13 20.31 0.29
CA THR A 64 -6.59 19.29 1.25
C THR A 64 -6.75 17.94 0.56
N TRP A 65 -7.37 17.92 -0.61
CA TRP A 65 -7.53 16.71 -1.42
C TRP A 65 -6.18 16.11 -1.82
N SER A 66 -5.26 16.93 -2.33
CA SER A 66 -3.91 16.49 -2.70
C SER A 66 -3.15 15.86 -1.53
N SER A 67 -3.28 16.45 -0.33
CA SER A 67 -2.70 15.91 0.90
C SER A 67 -3.30 14.55 1.27
N GLN A 68 -4.63 14.40 1.21
CA GLN A 68 -5.31 13.14 1.51
C GLN A 68 -4.99 12.04 0.50
N VAL A 69 -4.95 12.35 -0.79
CA VAL A 69 -4.55 11.43 -1.87
C VAL A 69 -3.12 10.93 -1.63
N SER A 70 -2.20 11.85 -1.31
CA SER A 70 -0.81 11.51 -1.02
C SER A 70 -0.69 10.61 0.20
N ALA A 71 -1.41 10.93 1.28
CA ALA A 71 -1.42 10.13 2.51
C ALA A 71 -2.00 8.72 2.27
N LEU A 72 -3.06 8.59 1.47
CA LEU A 72 -3.63 7.29 1.11
C LEU A 72 -2.65 6.47 0.26
N ALA A 73 -2.04 7.07 -0.75
CA ALA A 73 -1.03 6.40 -1.57
C ALA A 73 0.16 5.92 -0.73
N SER A 74 0.65 6.73 0.22
CA SER A 74 1.72 6.33 1.14
C SER A 74 1.32 5.18 2.05
N LYS A 75 0.06 5.13 2.52
CA LYS A 75 -0.44 4.00 3.31
C LYS A 75 -0.51 2.71 2.49
N CYS A 76 -0.96 2.80 1.23
CA CYS A 76 -0.98 1.68 0.31
C CYS A 76 0.44 1.15 0.00
N ASP A 77 1.41 2.04 -0.23
CA ASP A 77 2.83 1.65 -0.38
C ASP A 77 3.38 0.99 0.90
N GLY A 78 3.03 1.53 2.06
CA GLY A 78 3.40 0.96 3.36
C GLY A 78 2.86 -0.47 3.54
N LEU A 79 1.58 -0.68 3.21
CA LEU A 79 0.94 -1.98 3.23
C LEU A 79 1.62 -2.95 2.25
N SER A 80 1.92 -2.49 1.03
CA SER A 80 2.63 -3.28 0.03
C SER A 80 3.98 -3.80 0.54
N ARG A 81 4.77 -2.92 1.14
CA ARG A 81 6.08 -3.29 1.74
C ARG A 81 5.94 -4.27 2.88
N GLN A 82 4.95 -4.09 3.75
CA GLN A 82 4.72 -5.00 4.89
C GLN A 82 4.30 -6.39 4.42
N CYS A 83 3.37 -6.46 3.46
CA CYS A 83 2.91 -7.72 2.89
C CYS A 83 4.04 -8.45 2.14
N GLY A 84 4.78 -7.74 1.29
CA GLY A 84 5.92 -8.32 0.55
C GLY A 84 7.06 -8.76 1.47
N GLY A 85 7.42 -7.93 2.46
CA GLY A 85 8.44 -8.27 3.46
C GLY A 85 8.05 -9.48 4.30
N SER A 86 6.79 -9.56 4.73
CA SER A 86 6.27 -10.71 5.47
C SER A 86 6.26 -11.96 4.59
N GLY A 87 5.76 -11.89 3.35
CA GLY A 87 5.77 -13.03 2.42
C GLY A 87 7.17 -13.61 2.18
N LEU A 88 8.18 -12.75 2.01
CA LEU A 88 9.58 -13.17 1.84
C LEU A 88 10.12 -13.88 3.09
N LEU A 89 9.83 -13.34 4.29
CA LEU A 89 10.26 -13.93 5.56
C LEU A 89 9.67 -15.33 5.77
N TYR A 90 8.38 -15.52 5.45
CA TYR A 90 7.74 -16.84 5.51
C TYR A 90 8.42 -17.83 4.56
N GLN A 91 8.61 -17.45 3.30
CA GLN A 91 9.22 -18.33 2.30
C GLN A 91 10.66 -18.74 2.66
N ASN A 92 11.45 -17.80 3.20
CA ASN A 92 12.79 -18.10 3.69
C ASN A 92 12.77 -19.07 4.89
N THR A 93 11.85 -18.85 5.83
CA THR A 93 11.69 -19.70 7.02
C THR A 93 11.25 -21.10 6.64
N GLU A 94 10.27 -21.23 5.74
CA GLU A 94 9.80 -22.54 5.25
C GLU A 94 10.89 -23.30 4.49
N THR A 95 11.69 -22.59 3.69
CA THR A 95 12.83 -23.17 2.97
C THR A 95 13.88 -23.70 3.95
N ALA A 96 14.24 -22.90 4.97
CA ALA A 96 15.19 -23.30 6.00
C ALA A 96 14.68 -24.49 6.84
N ASN A 97 13.40 -24.49 7.20
CA ASN A 97 12.76 -25.60 7.91
C ASN A 97 12.74 -26.86 7.05
N THR A 98 12.40 -26.76 5.77
CA THR A 98 12.39 -27.90 4.84
C THR A 98 13.78 -28.50 4.66
N GLN A 99 14.81 -27.66 4.51
CA GLN A 99 16.20 -28.11 4.44
C GLN A 99 16.65 -28.81 5.74
N THR A 100 16.30 -28.23 6.89
CA THR A 100 16.58 -28.82 8.20
C THR A 100 15.90 -30.18 8.35
N MET A 101 14.61 -30.28 8.03
CA MET A 101 13.86 -31.54 8.09
C MET A 101 14.43 -32.60 7.16
N ARG A 102 14.81 -32.24 5.93
CA ARG A 102 15.51 -33.16 5.01
C ARG A 102 16.85 -33.64 5.58
N SER A 103 17.59 -32.77 6.25
CA SER A 103 18.87 -33.13 6.88
C SER A 103 18.69 -34.09 8.08
N LEU A 104 17.55 -34.01 8.77
CA LEU A 104 17.20 -34.87 9.90
C LEU A 104 16.63 -36.22 9.44
N SER A 105 15.80 -36.23 8.39
CA SER A 105 15.22 -37.46 7.82
C SER A 105 16.20 -38.28 7.01
N GLY A 106 17.30 -37.69 6.53
CA GLY A 106 18.41 -38.39 5.87
C GLY A 106 19.41 -39.04 6.83
N LYS A 107 19.30 -38.81 8.14
CA LYS A 107 20.14 -39.51 9.13
C LYS A 107 19.55 -40.90 9.40
N PRO A 108 20.36 -41.98 9.32
CA PRO A 108 19.91 -43.30 9.74
C PRO A 108 19.34 -43.23 11.15
N SER A 109 18.17 -43.85 11.34
CA SER A 109 17.60 -44.10 12.65
C SER A 109 18.69 -44.71 13.54
N PRO A 110 18.93 -44.20 14.76
CA PRO A 110 19.82 -44.87 15.71
C PRO A 110 19.30 -46.25 16.13
N PHE A 111 18.10 -46.64 15.68
CA PHE A 111 17.47 -47.94 15.91
C PHE A 111 17.36 -48.81 14.64
N GLY A 112 17.96 -48.39 13.51
CA GLY A 112 17.77 -49.04 12.21
C GLY A 112 16.57 -48.51 11.45
#